data_AF-A0A9P6VJU9-F1
#
_entry.id   AF-A0A9P6VJU9-F1
#
_cell.length_a   1.000
_cell.length_b   1.000
_cell.length_c   1.000
_cell.angle_alpha   90.00
_cell.angle_beta   90.00
_cell.angle_gamma   90.00
#
_symmetry.space_group_name_H-M   'P 1'
#
loop_
_entity.id
_entity.type
_entity.pdbx_description
1 polymer ?
#
loop_
_entity_poly.entity_id
_entity_poly.type
_entity_poly.pdbx_seq_one_letter_code
_entity_poly.pdbx_strand_id
1 'polypeptide(L)'
;MDCQDCTPSACSLLWCPSSSAHLTASRINRSTVTIHFFSPPYATELLKYNIKTLLPQIAANYDCVKYALVSFSAYTHFQATKSPISEEVCISHANIALRELQKEIDHFGPSNADAVIIASVALTGATQDWEQWAVFVDGYSKALTQMRDSKYPTLFPDLLGERFQLRKFSSMSNPTIHAIPEDRGLMRRRVTSITDSILDARGIIGTVKWQASGFAALETLARTVDFALSLEDEIETYHQLAWLRSWMFWIDLRQTDDSKQEHMLNVHFYALLLAVVPLFPARYQESLAEACKRIIQVAKLAISGGSLLLDREGSHEIRIKNST
;
A
#
# COMPACT_ATOMS: atom_id res chain seq x y z
N MET A 1 24.90 24.92 -43.78
CA MET A 1 26.12 24.71 -42.97
C MET A 1 25.77 23.66 -41.94
N ASP A 2 26.33 22.48 -42.14
CA ASP A 2 26.23 21.34 -41.24
C ASP A 2 26.81 21.67 -39.87
N CYS A 3 26.20 21.11 -38.82
CA CYS A 3 26.90 20.69 -37.62
C CYS A 3 26.17 19.45 -37.06
N GLN A 4 26.84 18.31 -37.21
CA GLN A 4 26.56 17.04 -36.55
C GLN A 4 26.99 17.07 -35.07
N ASP A 5 26.46 16.10 -34.33
CA ASP A 5 26.92 15.57 -33.05
C ASP A 5 26.70 16.40 -31.76
N CYS A 6 25.69 16.00 -30.98
CA CYS A 6 25.79 15.82 -29.52
C CYS A 6 24.77 14.78 -29.03
N THR A 7 25.25 13.82 -28.25
CA THR A 7 24.62 12.62 -27.68
C THR A 7 23.46 12.89 -26.70
N PRO A 8 22.54 11.93 -26.46
CA PRO A 8 21.44 12.09 -25.51
C PRO A 8 21.91 11.81 -24.08
N SER A 9 22.20 12.85 -23.29
CA SER A 9 22.35 12.74 -21.84
C SER A 9 20.97 12.62 -21.19
N ALA A 10 20.82 11.61 -20.33
CA ALA A 10 19.64 11.38 -19.50
C ALA A 10 19.21 12.63 -18.74
N CYS A 11 17.96 13.07 -18.97
CA CYS A 11 17.35 14.15 -18.23
C CYS A 11 16.61 13.55 -17.02
N SER A 12 17.27 13.54 -15.86
CA SER A 12 16.66 13.21 -14.58
C SER A 12 15.96 14.45 -14.02
N LEU A 13 14.63 14.51 -14.10
CA LEU A 13 13.85 15.61 -13.50
C LEU A 13 13.34 15.18 -12.11
N LEU A 14 14.10 15.53 -11.08
CA LEU A 14 13.62 15.69 -9.71
C LEU A 14 12.83 17.00 -9.66
N TRP A 15 11.51 16.95 -9.43
CA TRP A 15 10.72 18.17 -9.33
C TRP A 15 10.56 18.62 -7.88
N CYS A 16 11.04 19.84 -7.62
CA CYS A 16 10.92 20.59 -6.38
C CYS A 16 9.68 21.50 -6.48
N PRO A 17 8.85 21.67 -5.44
CA PRO A 17 7.55 22.30 -5.57
C PRO A 17 7.68 23.84 -5.50
N SER A 18 8.17 24.47 -6.56
CA SER A 18 8.07 25.94 -6.73
C SER A 18 8.46 26.42 -8.13
N SER A 19 7.68 26.10 -9.17
CA SER A 19 7.62 26.91 -10.41
C SER A 19 6.63 26.33 -11.42
N SER A 20 5.63 27.12 -11.77
CA SER A 20 4.72 26.91 -12.91
C SER A 20 5.49 26.81 -14.22
N ALA A 21 5.30 25.74 -14.99
CA ALA A 21 5.70 25.68 -16.39
C ALA A 21 4.69 24.85 -17.19
N HIS A 22 4.06 25.52 -18.15
CA HIS A 22 3.19 24.93 -19.17
C HIS A 22 3.95 23.92 -20.04
N LEU A 23 3.36 22.75 -20.28
CA LEU A 23 3.82 21.80 -21.30
C LEU A 23 2.67 21.42 -22.23
N THR A 24 2.79 21.88 -23.48
CA THR A 24 1.97 21.50 -24.63
C THR A 24 2.26 20.07 -25.06
N ALA A 25 1.19 19.31 -25.29
CA ALA A 25 1.21 17.92 -25.73
C ALA A 25 1.85 17.77 -27.12
N SER A 26 2.92 16.97 -27.22
CA SER A 26 3.31 16.37 -28.50
C SER A 26 3.89 14.97 -28.31
N ARG A 27 3.28 14.02 -29.03
CA ARG A 27 3.76 12.69 -29.45
C ARG A 27 4.48 11.82 -28.41
N ILE A 28 3.72 10.92 -27.78
CA ILE A 28 4.24 9.72 -27.13
C ILE A 28 4.73 8.77 -28.23
N ASN A 29 6.03 8.81 -28.54
CA ASN A 29 6.70 7.83 -29.39
C ASN A 29 7.06 6.59 -28.55
N ARG A 30 7.06 5.40 -29.18
CA ARG A 30 7.38 4.10 -28.58
C ARG A 30 8.84 4.07 -28.07
N SER A 31 9.06 4.52 -26.84
CA SER A 31 10.35 4.38 -26.14
C SER A 31 10.07 4.26 -24.65
N THR A 32 10.44 3.11 -24.07
CA THR A 32 10.66 2.86 -22.64
C THR A 32 9.85 3.74 -21.68
N VAL A 33 8.64 3.32 -21.33
CA VAL A 33 7.89 3.91 -20.21
C VAL A 33 8.68 3.63 -18.95
N THR A 34 9.40 4.64 -18.44
CA THR A 34 10.03 4.56 -17.13
C THR A 34 8.91 4.71 -16.11
N ILE A 35 8.44 3.58 -15.57
CA ILE A 35 7.42 3.55 -14.53
C ILE A 35 8.08 4.03 -13.25
N HIS A 36 7.95 5.34 -12.98
CA HIS A 36 8.19 5.87 -11.65
C HIS A 36 7.04 5.37 -10.78
N PHE A 37 7.27 4.29 -10.04
CA PHE A 37 6.38 3.95 -8.94
C PHE A 37 6.28 5.19 -8.05
N PHE A 38 5.10 5.80 -8.00
CA PHE A 38 4.68 6.66 -6.89
C PHE A 38 4.46 5.77 -5.66
N SER A 39 5.49 4.98 -5.33
CA SER A 39 5.82 4.69 -3.96
C SER A 39 5.89 6.06 -3.32
N PRO A 40 5.17 6.30 -2.22
CA PRO A 40 5.35 7.56 -1.56
C PRO A 40 6.85 7.72 -1.25
N PRO A 41 7.42 8.93 -1.27
CA PRO A 41 8.84 9.20 -1.57
C PRO A 41 9.91 8.41 -0.80
N TYR A 42 9.50 7.70 0.25
CA TYR A 42 10.26 6.84 1.16
C TYR A 42 10.20 5.34 0.83
N ALA A 43 9.27 4.86 0.00
CA ALA A 43 9.04 3.41 -0.13
C ALA A 43 9.92 2.73 -1.20
N THR A 44 10.35 3.39 -2.29
CA THR A 44 11.16 2.67 -3.31
C THR A 44 12.56 2.25 -2.85
N GLU A 45 13.18 2.96 -1.92
CA GLU A 45 14.50 2.61 -1.36
C GLU A 45 14.41 1.66 -0.18
N LEU A 46 13.22 1.60 0.46
CA LEU A 46 12.97 0.78 1.63
C LEU A 46 12.29 -0.54 1.30
N LEU A 47 11.99 -0.89 0.05
CA LEU A 47 11.35 -2.17 -0.24
C LEU A 47 12.38 -3.31 -0.21
N LYS A 48 12.04 -4.45 0.38
CA LYS A 48 12.93 -5.62 0.45
C LYS A 48 13.33 -6.16 -0.92
N TYR A 49 12.47 -5.96 -1.89
CA TYR A 49 12.65 -6.45 -3.25
C TYR A 49 13.24 -5.36 -4.13
N ASN A 50 14.07 -5.74 -5.11
CA ASN A 50 14.45 -4.83 -6.19
C ASN A 50 13.28 -4.66 -7.17
N ILE A 51 12.22 -4.02 -6.69
CA ILE A 51 10.96 -3.82 -7.41
C ILE A 51 11.21 -3.05 -8.71
N LYS A 52 12.21 -2.15 -8.72
CA LYS A 52 12.64 -1.39 -9.89
C LYS A 52 13.11 -2.29 -11.05
N THR A 53 13.67 -3.47 -10.76
CA THR A 53 14.11 -4.41 -11.80
C THR A 53 13.12 -5.55 -12.03
N LEU A 54 12.47 -6.04 -10.96
CA LEU A 54 11.58 -7.20 -11.04
C LEU A 54 10.27 -6.89 -11.77
N LEU A 55 9.62 -5.76 -11.47
CA LEU A 55 8.33 -5.45 -12.07
C LEU A 55 8.40 -5.22 -13.59
N PRO A 56 9.41 -4.51 -14.14
CA PRO A 56 9.57 -4.43 -15.59
C PRO A 56 9.80 -5.79 -16.27
N GLN A 57 10.53 -6.71 -15.64
CA GLN A 57 10.74 -8.06 -16.19
C GLN A 57 9.44 -8.85 -16.26
N ILE A 58 8.60 -8.77 -15.24
CA ILE A 58 7.30 -9.44 -15.23
C ILE A 58 6.35 -8.76 -16.24
N ALA A 59 6.32 -7.42 -16.27
CA ALA A 59 5.52 -6.65 -17.21
C ALA A 59 5.90 -6.90 -18.69
N ALA A 60 7.16 -7.24 -18.98
CA ALA A 60 7.59 -7.61 -20.32
C ALA A 60 7.00 -8.93 -20.81
N ASN A 61 6.65 -9.83 -19.88
CA ASN A 61 6.16 -11.18 -20.18
C ASN A 61 4.65 -11.34 -19.98
N TYR A 62 4.01 -10.47 -19.18
CA TYR A 62 2.59 -10.55 -18.84
C TYR A 62 1.88 -9.23 -19.11
N ASP A 63 0.97 -9.25 -20.08
CA ASP A 63 0.21 -8.07 -20.49
C ASP A 63 -0.68 -7.53 -19.36
N CYS A 64 -1.27 -8.41 -18.54
CA CYS A 64 -2.06 -8.00 -17.37
C CYS A 64 -1.27 -7.10 -16.43
N VAL A 65 0.00 -7.43 -16.16
CA VAL A 65 0.91 -6.63 -15.32
C VAL A 65 1.28 -5.33 -16.01
N LYS A 66 1.64 -5.38 -17.30
CA LYS A 66 1.98 -4.19 -18.09
C LYS A 66 0.89 -3.13 -18.01
N TYR A 67 -0.35 -3.52 -18.33
CA TYR A 67 -1.47 -2.58 -18.35
C TYR A 67 -1.89 -2.16 -16.93
N ALA A 68 -1.84 -3.06 -15.94
CA ALA A 68 -2.16 -2.73 -14.56
C ALA A 68 -1.19 -1.69 -13.97
N LEU A 69 0.11 -1.82 -14.24
CA LEU A 69 1.11 -0.87 -13.77
C LEU A 69 0.97 0.51 -14.43
N VAL A 70 0.62 0.55 -15.73
CA VAL A 70 0.34 1.83 -16.41
C VAL A 70 -0.92 2.48 -15.82
N SER A 71 -1.98 1.70 -15.58
CA SER A 71 -3.21 2.20 -14.96
C SER A 71 -2.94 2.77 -13.56
N PHE A 72 -2.23 2.03 -12.71
CA PHE A 72 -1.84 2.48 -11.38
C PHE A 72 -0.99 3.76 -11.42
N SER A 73 -0.02 3.82 -12.34
CA SER A 73 0.83 5.02 -12.50
C SER A 73 0.00 6.22 -12.94
N ALA A 74 -0.89 6.05 -13.90
CA ALA A 74 -1.79 7.10 -14.37
C ALA A 74 -2.76 7.56 -13.25
N TYR A 75 -3.27 6.64 -12.43
CA TYR A 75 -4.06 6.96 -11.25
C TYR A 75 -3.29 7.82 -10.25
N THR A 76 -2.06 7.43 -9.90
CA THR A 76 -1.24 8.21 -8.96
C THR A 76 -0.94 9.62 -9.51
N HIS A 77 -0.65 9.73 -10.81
CA HIS A 77 -0.47 11.02 -11.46
C HIS A 77 -1.75 11.85 -11.48
N PHE A 78 -2.91 11.23 -11.74
CA PHE A 78 -4.21 11.87 -11.63
C PHE A 78 -4.48 12.38 -10.21
N GLN A 79 -4.19 11.60 -9.17
CA GLN A 79 -4.37 12.03 -7.79
C GLN A 79 -3.51 13.26 -7.44
N ALA A 80 -2.29 13.33 -7.98
CA ALA A 80 -1.38 14.45 -7.76
C ALA A 80 -1.74 15.72 -8.57
N THR A 81 -2.21 15.56 -9.81
CA THR A 81 -2.35 16.67 -10.78
C THR A 81 -3.78 17.02 -11.15
N LYS A 82 -4.74 16.13 -10.86
CA LYS A 82 -6.13 16.17 -11.33
C LYS A 82 -6.23 16.29 -12.86
N SER A 83 -5.28 15.70 -13.58
CA SER A 83 -5.22 15.72 -15.05
C SER A 83 -6.27 14.77 -15.67
N PRO A 84 -7.20 15.26 -16.50
CA PRO A 84 -8.23 14.42 -17.14
C PRO A 84 -7.63 13.40 -18.11
N ILE A 85 -6.50 13.71 -18.75
CA ILE A 85 -5.79 12.76 -19.62
C ILE A 85 -5.28 11.57 -18.79
N SER A 86 -4.80 11.83 -17.57
CA SER A 86 -4.30 10.77 -16.69
C SER A 86 -5.43 9.87 -16.19
N GLU A 87 -6.60 10.45 -15.94
CA GLU A 87 -7.82 9.71 -15.62
C GLU A 87 -8.24 8.80 -16.77
N GLU A 88 -8.28 9.31 -18.01
CA GLU A 88 -8.61 8.52 -19.20
C GLU A 88 -7.63 7.35 -19.42
N VAL A 89 -6.32 7.61 -19.28
CA VAL A 89 -5.28 6.58 -19.37
C VAL A 89 -5.46 5.53 -18.26
N CYS A 90 -5.76 5.96 -17.03
CA CYS A 90 -6.02 5.07 -15.91
C CYS A 90 -7.16 4.10 -16.22
N ILE A 91 -8.33 4.64 -16.63
CA ILE A 91 -9.55 3.87 -16.90
C ILE A 91 -9.34 2.93 -18.09
N SER A 92 -8.81 3.44 -19.20
CA SER A 92 -8.58 2.63 -20.42
C SER A 92 -7.63 1.45 -20.15
N HIS A 93 -6.53 1.69 -19.43
CA HIS A 93 -5.55 0.63 -19.13
C HIS A 93 -6.03 -0.32 -18.04
N ALA A 94 -6.83 0.13 -17.07
CA ALA A 94 -7.48 -0.75 -16.09
C ALA A 94 -8.38 -1.78 -16.79
N ASN A 95 -9.18 -1.33 -17.76
CA ASN A 95 -10.08 -2.21 -18.52
C ASN A 95 -9.31 -3.24 -19.36
N ILE A 96 -8.18 -2.86 -19.96
CA ILE A 96 -7.34 -3.82 -20.70
C ILE A 96 -6.70 -4.80 -19.71
N ALA A 97 -6.12 -4.31 -18.62
CA ALA A 97 -5.48 -5.12 -17.60
C ALA A 97 -6.44 -6.16 -17.01
N LEU A 98 -7.69 -5.79 -16.73
CA LEU A 98 -8.74 -6.68 -16.24
C LEU A 98 -9.03 -7.84 -17.20
N ARG A 99 -9.15 -7.55 -18.51
CA ARG A 99 -9.38 -8.59 -19.52
C ARG A 99 -8.20 -9.56 -19.62
N GLU A 100 -6.98 -9.05 -19.59
CA GLU A 100 -5.78 -9.90 -19.63
C GLU A 100 -5.61 -10.67 -18.32
N LEU A 101 -5.92 -10.06 -17.17
CA LEU A 101 -5.88 -10.72 -15.87
C LEU A 101 -6.85 -11.90 -15.81
N GLN A 102 -8.06 -11.77 -16.36
CA GLN A 102 -9.02 -12.88 -16.40
C GLN A 102 -8.45 -14.09 -17.15
N LYS A 103 -7.77 -13.89 -18.29
CA LYS A 103 -7.14 -14.99 -19.05
C LYS A 103 -6.06 -15.71 -18.24
N GLU A 104 -5.28 -14.95 -17.48
CA GLU A 104 -4.25 -15.51 -16.59
C GLU A 104 -4.86 -16.26 -15.40
N ILE A 105 -5.97 -15.77 -14.85
CA ILE A 105 -6.72 -16.44 -13.78
C ILE A 105 -7.29 -17.79 -14.27
N ASP A 106 -7.79 -17.86 -15.50
CA ASP A 106 -8.34 -19.10 -16.08
C ASP A 106 -7.29 -20.23 -16.16
N HIS A 107 -6.00 -19.87 -16.18
CA HIS A 107 -4.87 -20.80 -16.21
C HIS A 107 -3.93 -20.61 -15.01
N PHE A 108 -4.47 -20.18 -13.86
CA PHE A 108 -3.68 -19.84 -12.68
C PHE A 108 -2.81 -21.00 -12.19
N GLY A 109 -1.50 -20.78 -12.12
CA GLY A 109 -0.53 -21.80 -11.74
C GLY A 109 0.84 -21.24 -11.36
N PRO A 110 1.82 -22.12 -11.08
CA PRO A 110 3.17 -21.73 -10.65
C PRO A 110 3.89 -20.75 -11.60
N SER A 111 3.58 -20.81 -12.90
CA SER A 111 4.25 -19.99 -13.91
C SER A 111 3.77 -18.54 -13.93
N ASN A 112 2.49 -18.28 -13.63
CA ASN A 112 1.89 -16.94 -13.75
C ASN A 112 1.38 -16.36 -12.42
N ALA A 113 1.56 -17.08 -11.31
CA ALA A 113 1.04 -16.68 -10.00
C ALA A 113 1.49 -15.27 -9.58
N ASP A 114 2.79 -14.96 -9.68
CA ASP A 114 3.31 -13.63 -9.35
C ASP A 114 2.71 -12.53 -10.23
N ALA A 115 2.50 -12.81 -11.52
CA ALA A 115 1.89 -11.85 -12.44
C ALA A 115 0.43 -11.54 -12.06
N VAL A 116 -0.35 -12.58 -11.74
CA VAL A 116 -1.73 -12.42 -11.26
C VAL A 116 -1.79 -11.61 -9.97
N ILE A 117 -0.90 -11.88 -9.01
CA ILE A 117 -0.84 -11.12 -7.75
C ILE A 117 -0.47 -9.66 -8.02
N ILE A 118 0.59 -9.39 -8.77
CA ILE A 118 1.05 -8.02 -9.04
C ILE A 118 -0.03 -7.22 -9.77
N ALA A 119 -0.63 -7.79 -10.81
CA ALA A 119 -1.67 -7.12 -11.57
C ALA A 119 -2.88 -6.80 -10.68
N SER A 120 -3.32 -7.76 -9.86
CA SER A 120 -4.45 -7.57 -8.93
C SER A 120 -4.16 -6.50 -7.89
N VAL A 121 -2.95 -6.48 -7.32
CA VAL A 121 -2.52 -5.45 -6.36
C VAL A 121 -2.47 -4.06 -7.02
N ALA A 122 -1.86 -3.96 -8.22
CA ALA A 122 -1.77 -2.69 -8.94
C ALA A 122 -3.17 -2.15 -9.30
N LEU A 123 -4.09 -3.03 -9.72
CA LEU A 123 -5.49 -2.67 -9.98
C LEU A 123 -6.22 -2.25 -8.71
N THR A 124 -5.98 -2.92 -7.57
CA THR A 124 -6.51 -2.50 -6.26
C THR A 124 -6.09 -1.07 -5.91
N GLY A 125 -4.86 -0.68 -6.28
CA GLY A 125 -4.37 0.68 -6.07
C GLY A 125 -5.02 1.72 -6.99
N ALA A 126 -5.55 1.31 -8.14
CA ALA A 126 -6.15 2.16 -9.15
C ALA A 126 -7.69 2.24 -9.07
N THR A 127 -8.34 1.46 -8.20
CA THR A 127 -9.81 1.47 -8.08
C THR A 127 -10.37 2.79 -7.60
N GLN A 128 -11.59 3.10 -8.03
CA GLN A 128 -12.28 4.36 -7.73
C GLN A 128 -13.34 4.26 -6.62
N ASP A 129 -13.66 3.05 -6.17
CA ASP A 129 -14.64 2.84 -5.11
C ASP A 129 -14.29 1.62 -4.22
N TRP A 130 -15.00 1.53 -3.09
CA TRP A 130 -14.81 0.48 -2.10
C TRP A 130 -15.22 -0.92 -2.57
N GLU A 131 -16.20 -1.02 -3.47
CA GLU A 131 -16.70 -2.29 -3.96
C GLU A 131 -15.67 -2.97 -4.85
N GLN A 132 -15.14 -2.25 -5.84
CA GLN A 132 -14.06 -2.71 -6.69
C GLN A 132 -12.81 -3.01 -5.88
N TRP A 133 -12.43 -2.11 -4.94
CA TRP A 133 -11.28 -2.33 -4.06
C TRP A 133 -11.40 -3.68 -3.34
N ALA A 134 -12.57 -3.96 -2.78
CA ALA A 134 -12.84 -5.20 -2.07
C ALA A 134 -12.80 -6.43 -2.97
N VAL A 135 -13.35 -6.36 -4.19
CA VAL A 135 -13.28 -7.46 -5.17
C VAL A 135 -11.83 -7.84 -5.44
N PHE A 136 -10.95 -6.87 -5.67
CA PHE A 136 -9.54 -7.18 -5.89
C PHE A 136 -8.85 -7.69 -4.63
N VAL A 137 -9.14 -7.12 -3.46
CA VAL A 137 -8.62 -7.59 -2.17
C VAL A 137 -8.97 -9.05 -1.93
N ASP A 138 -10.22 -9.45 -2.17
CA ASP A 138 -10.63 -10.83 -2.06
C ASP A 138 -9.92 -11.72 -3.10
N GLY A 139 -9.82 -11.23 -4.33
CA GLY A 139 -9.19 -11.94 -5.44
C GLY A 139 -7.72 -12.28 -5.15
N TYR A 140 -6.89 -11.28 -4.85
CA TYR A 140 -5.47 -11.55 -4.59
C TYR A 140 -5.25 -12.27 -3.26
N SER A 141 -6.12 -12.09 -2.24
CA SER A 141 -6.02 -12.82 -0.98
C SER A 141 -6.24 -14.32 -1.17
N LYS A 142 -7.23 -14.70 -2.00
CA LYS A 142 -7.47 -16.09 -2.41
C LYS A 142 -6.29 -16.66 -3.19
N ALA A 143 -5.77 -15.91 -4.15
CA ALA A 143 -4.62 -16.34 -4.94
C ALA A 143 -3.36 -16.53 -4.05
N LEU A 144 -3.07 -15.62 -3.12
CA LEU A 144 -1.97 -15.76 -2.15
C LEU A 144 -2.16 -16.98 -1.23
N THR A 145 -3.40 -17.25 -0.81
CA THR A 145 -3.73 -18.43 0.00
C THR A 145 -3.46 -19.71 -0.79
N GLN A 146 -3.92 -19.78 -2.04
CA GLN A 146 -3.67 -20.91 -2.93
C GLN A 146 -2.17 -21.10 -3.20
N MET A 147 -1.42 -20.02 -3.47
CA MET A 147 0.04 -20.08 -3.65
C MET A 147 0.74 -20.68 -2.42
N ARG A 148 0.33 -20.29 -1.21
CA ARG A 148 0.87 -20.84 0.03
C ARG A 148 0.55 -22.33 0.15
N ASP A 149 -0.71 -22.70 -0.03
CA ASP A 149 -1.20 -24.06 0.21
C ASP A 149 -0.63 -25.05 -0.82
N SER A 150 -0.52 -24.62 -2.07
CA SER A 150 0.09 -25.38 -3.17
C SER A 150 1.61 -25.21 -3.29
N LYS A 151 2.24 -24.40 -2.42
CA LYS A 151 3.68 -24.13 -2.38
C LYS A 151 4.26 -23.66 -3.72
N TYR A 152 3.56 -22.74 -4.38
CA TYR A 152 4.02 -22.17 -5.63
C TYR A 152 5.33 -21.38 -5.39
N PRO A 153 6.33 -21.52 -6.29
CA PRO A 153 7.48 -20.65 -6.27
C PRO A 153 7.02 -19.21 -6.48
N THR A 154 7.64 -18.27 -5.76
CA THR A 154 7.31 -16.85 -5.86
C THR A 154 8.57 -16.02 -5.71
N LEU A 155 8.62 -14.92 -6.46
CA LEU A 155 9.61 -13.87 -6.32
C LEU A 155 9.36 -13.00 -5.07
N PHE A 156 8.20 -13.15 -4.44
CA PHE A 156 7.74 -12.33 -3.31
C PHE A 156 7.31 -13.19 -2.10
N PRO A 157 8.22 -13.98 -1.50
CA PRO A 157 7.88 -14.90 -0.40
C PRO A 157 7.25 -14.21 0.83
N ASP A 158 7.53 -12.93 1.07
CA ASP A 158 6.94 -12.19 2.19
C ASP A 158 5.44 -11.95 2.05
N LEU A 159 4.90 -11.95 0.82
CA LEU A 159 3.46 -11.92 0.57
C LEU A 159 2.77 -13.20 1.07
N LEU A 160 3.52 -14.30 1.15
CA LEU A 160 3.10 -15.56 1.75
C LEU A 160 3.50 -15.67 3.23
N GLY A 161 4.13 -14.64 3.80
CA GLY A 161 4.52 -14.59 5.20
C GLY A 161 3.36 -14.27 6.13
N GLU A 162 3.51 -14.58 7.43
CA GLU A 162 2.49 -14.27 8.45
C GLU A 162 2.32 -12.77 8.72
N ARG A 163 3.34 -11.97 8.39
CA ARG A 163 3.35 -10.53 8.58
C ARG A 163 2.40 -9.81 7.64
N PHE A 164 2.29 -10.25 6.39
CA PHE A 164 1.43 -9.61 5.39
C PHE A 164 -0.06 -9.87 5.69
N GLN A 165 -0.74 -8.86 6.20
CA GLN A 165 -2.08 -9.02 6.76
C GLN A 165 -3.18 -9.15 5.70
N LEU A 166 -3.02 -8.46 4.57
CA LEU A 166 -4.05 -8.39 3.54
C LEU A 166 -4.40 -9.78 3.00
N ARG A 167 -3.44 -10.71 2.93
CA ARG A 167 -3.68 -12.12 2.54
C ARG A 167 -4.81 -12.79 3.32
N LYS A 168 -5.00 -12.45 4.60
CA LYS A 168 -5.98 -13.12 5.47
C LYS A 168 -7.40 -12.56 5.33
N PHE A 169 -7.60 -11.51 4.53
CA PHE A 169 -8.86 -10.76 4.53
C PHE A 169 -10.01 -11.58 3.97
N SER A 170 -9.81 -12.30 2.86
CA SER A 170 -10.85 -13.13 2.24
C SER A 170 -11.25 -14.35 3.08
N SER A 171 -10.35 -14.88 3.92
CA SER A 171 -10.65 -16.03 4.79
C SER A 171 -11.41 -15.62 6.05
N MET A 172 -11.34 -14.35 6.42
CA MET A 172 -11.96 -13.81 7.63
C MET A 172 -13.20 -12.96 7.33
N SER A 173 -13.55 -12.78 6.06
CA SER A 173 -14.74 -12.04 5.66
C SER A 173 -16.00 -12.86 5.94
N ASN A 174 -16.79 -12.44 6.92
CA ASN A 174 -18.11 -13.03 7.15
C ASN A 174 -19.20 -12.04 6.65
N PRO A 175 -20.00 -12.44 5.64
CA PRO A 175 -21.02 -11.57 5.04
C PRO A 175 -22.19 -11.25 5.98
N THR A 176 -22.30 -11.93 7.13
CA THR A 176 -23.34 -11.66 8.13
C THR A 176 -22.89 -10.72 9.26
N ILE A 177 -21.67 -10.16 9.17
CA ILE A 177 -21.17 -9.22 10.20
C ILE A 177 -21.90 -7.89 10.08
N HIS A 178 -22.38 -7.38 11.22
CA HIS A 178 -22.87 -6.02 11.34
C HIS A 178 -21.70 -5.03 11.22
N ALA A 179 -21.85 -4.03 10.36
CA ALA A 179 -20.90 -2.95 10.25
C ALA A 179 -20.67 -2.29 11.63
N ILE A 180 -19.41 -2.04 11.96
CA ILE A 180 -19.02 -1.18 13.08
C ILE A 180 -19.63 0.20 12.83
N PRO A 181 -20.39 0.76 13.79
CA PRO A 181 -21.01 2.07 13.60
C PRO A 181 -19.98 3.16 13.26
N GLU A 182 -20.28 3.92 12.22
CA GLU A 182 -19.50 5.09 11.85
C GLU A 182 -19.84 6.27 12.77
N ASP A 183 -18.93 6.60 13.68
CA ASP A 183 -18.97 7.87 14.44
C ASP A 183 -17.80 8.74 13.98
N ARG A 184 -18.03 9.58 12.95
CA ARG A 184 -16.99 10.46 12.40
C ARG A 184 -16.39 11.41 13.44
N GLY A 185 -17.18 11.81 14.46
CA GLY A 185 -16.69 12.64 15.56
C GLY A 185 -15.70 11.89 16.45
N LEU A 186 -16.01 10.65 16.80
CA LEU A 186 -15.10 9.77 17.54
C LEU A 186 -13.85 9.41 16.73
N MET A 187 -14.01 9.08 15.44
CA MET A 187 -12.89 8.79 14.55
C MET A 187 -11.94 9.99 14.48
N ARG A 188 -12.47 11.20 14.30
CA ARG A 188 -11.65 12.42 14.25
C ARG A 188 -10.89 12.65 15.54
N ARG A 189 -11.55 12.55 16.71
CA ARG A 189 -10.87 12.66 18.02
C ARG A 189 -9.70 11.67 18.17
N ARG A 190 -9.89 10.43 17.70
CA ARG A 190 -8.82 9.42 17.72
C ARG A 190 -7.68 9.78 16.77
N VAL A 191 -7.99 10.18 15.54
CA VAL A 191 -6.98 10.62 14.56
C VAL A 191 -6.19 11.83 15.07
N THR A 192 -6.85 12.82 15.69
CA THR A 192 -6.18 13.96 16.33
C THR A 192 -5.22 13.49 17.42
N SER A 193 -5.68 12.66 18.36
CA SER A 193 -4.82 12.13 19.43
C SER A 193 -3.62 11.34 18.90
N ILE A 194 -3.78 10.58 17.82
CA ILE A 194 -2.69 9.85 17.17
C ILE A 194 -1.73 10.82 16.48
N THR A 195 -2.24 11.87 15.83
CA THR A 195 -1.44 12.91 15.18
C THR A 195 -0.59 13.65 16.21
N ASP A 196 -1.16 13.99 17.37
CA ASP A 196 -0.41 14.61 18.47
C ASP A 196 0.70 13.67 18.97
N SER A 197 0.39 12.37 19.17
CA SER A 197 1.39 11.37 19.55
C SER A 197 2.51 11.19 18.52
N ILE A 198 2.18 11.27 17.22
CA ILE A 198 3.17 11.30 16.14
C ILE A 198 4.09 12.51 16.35
N LEU A 199 3.53 13.72 16.49
CA LEU A 199 4.32 14.94 16.68
C LEU A 199 5.20 14.89 17.94
N ASP A 200 4.70 14.35 19.04
CA ASP A 200 5.47 14.17 20.28
C ASP A 200 6.67 13.22 20.07
N ALA A 201 6.49 12.15 19.29
CA ALA A 201 7.56 11.21 18.96
C ALA A 201 8.73 11.89 18.21
N ARG A 202 8.49 13.01 17.52
CA ARG A 202 9.54 13.79 16.84
C ARG A 202 10.60 14.28 17.81
N GLY A 203 10.21 14.67 19.02
CA GLY A 203 11.15 15.10 20.07
C GLY A 203 12.09 13.99 20.53
N ILE A 204 11.61 12.74 20.53
CA ILE A 204 12.37 11.55 20.96
C ILE A 204 13.28 11.03 19.84
N ILE A 205 12.79 11.03 18.60
CA ILE A 205 13.50 10.46 17.44
C ILE A 205 14.56 11.42 16.89
N GLY A 206 14.31 12.73 16.98
CA GLY A 206 15.12 13.78 16.38
C GLY A 206 14.83 13.98 14.89
N THR A 207 14.92 15.23 14.42
CA THR A 207 14.44 15.66 13.09
C THR A 207 15.09 14.93 11.91
N VAL A 208 16.38 14.56 11.99
CA VAL A 208 17.07 13.87 10.88
C VAL A 208 16.52 12.45 10.71
N LYS A 209 16.40 11.69 11.81
CA LYS A 209 15.83 10.34 11.78
C LYS A 209 14.34 10.36 11.48
N TRP A 210 13.62 11.38 11.93
CA TRP A 210 12.21 11.60 11.61
C TRP A 210 11.92 11.59 10.10
N GLN A 211 12.76 12.30 9.33
CA GLN A 211 12.65 12.37 7.87
C GLN A 211 13.05 11.03 7.22
N ALA A 212 14.13 10.42 7.68
CA ALA A 212 14.64 9.16 7.12
C ALA A 212 13.76 7.94 7.43
N SER A 213 13.09 7.91 8.59
CA SER A 213 12.29 6.78 9.07
C SER A 213 10.83 6.83 8.61
N GLY A 214 10.44 7.68 7.66
CA GLY A 214 9.08 7.73 7.11
C GLY A 214 8.02 8.39 8.01
N PHE A 215 8.38 8.88 9.19
CA PHE A 215 7.45 9.55 10.11
C PHE A 215 6.89 10.87 9.57
N ALA A 216 7.70 11.66 8.86
CA ALA A 216 7.22 12.89 8.21
C ALA A 216 6.07 12.62 7.23
N ALA A 217 6.11 11.45 6.58
CA ALA A 217 5.06 11.05 5.69
C ALA A 217 3.86 10.43 6.38
N LEU A 218 4.07 9.74 7.50
CA LEU A 218 2.97 9.31 8.37
C LEU A 218 2.22 10.52 8.93
N GLU A 219 2.91 11.60 9.29
CA GLU A 219 2.31 12.88 9.70
C GLU A 219 1.44 13.46 8.57
N THR A 220 1.95 13.46 7.34
CA THR A 220 1.18 13.93 6.18
C THR A 220 -0.04 13.04 5.94
N LEU A 221 0.12 11.72 6.03
CA LEU A 221 -0.98 10.76 5.91
C LEU A 221 -2.04 11.00 6.98
N ALA A 222 -1.66 11.21 8.24
CA ALA A 222 -2.59 11.47 9.34
C ALA A 222 -3.42 12.73 9.08
N ARG A 223 -2.81 13.81 8.55
CA ARG A 223 -3.53 15.01 8.13
C ARG A 223 -4.50 14.75 6.98
N THR A 224 -4.10 13.96 5.98
CA THR A 224 -4.99 13.58 4.87
C THR A 224 -6.19 12.76 5.38
N VAL A 225 -5.97 11.86 6.35
CA VAL A 225 -7.05 11.08 6.98
C VAL A 225 -7.98 11.99 7.78
N ASP A 226 -7.46 12.94 8.54
CA ASP A 226 -8.27 13.91 9.27
C ASP A 226 -9.14 14.76 8.33
N PHE A 227 -8.54 15.24 7.23
CA PHE A 227 -9.26 15.93 6.16
C PHE A 227 -10.35 15.05 5.54
N ALA A 228 -10.04 13.80 5.19
CA ALA A 228 -11.01 12.86 4.64
C ALA A 228 -12.21 12.65 5.58
N LEU A 229 -11.97 12.59 6.90
CA LEU A 229 -13.03 12.47 7.89
C LEU A 229 -13.95 13.70 7.94
N SER A 230 -13.52 14.87 7.46
CA SER A 230 -14.34 16.10 7.39
C SER A 230 -15.28 16.15 6.19
N LEU A 231 -15.05 15.31 5.19
CA LEU A 231 -15.89 15.25 3.99
C LEU A 231 -17.22 14.57 4.28
N GLU A 232 -18.28 15.02 3.63
CA GLU A 232 -19.59 14.36 3.68
C GLU A 232 -19.73 13.31 2.58
N ASP A 233 -19.10 13.54 1.43
CA ASP A 233 -19.17 12.67 0.26
C ASP A 233 -18.28 11.42 0.41
N GLU A 234 -18.88 10.24 0.21
CA GLU A 234 -18.19 8.95 0.36
C GLU A 234 -17.15 8.70 -0.73
N ILE A 235 -17.42 9.13 -1.97
CA ILE A 235 -16.52 8.95 -3.11
C ILE A 235 -15.26 9.79 -2.91
N GLU A 236 -15.43 11.06 -2.56
CA GLU A 236 -14.32 11.95 -2.24
C GLU A 236 -13.56 11.45 -0.99
N THR A 237 -14.27 10.97 0.04
CA THR A 237 -13.63 10.32 1.20
C THR A 237 -12.75 9.15 0.75
N TYR A 238 -13.25 8.27 -0.11
CA TYR A 238 -12.50 7.14 -0.66
C TYR A 238 -11.25 7.57 -1.44
N HIS A 239 -11.36 8.63 -2.26
CA HIS A 239 -10.24 9.17 -3.01
C HIS A 239 -9.17 9.77 -2.10
N GLN A 240 -9.57 10.54 -1.08
CA GLN A 240 -8.63 11.08 -0.10
C GLN A 240 -7.90 9.98 0.69
N LEU A 241 -8.54 8.82 0.88
CA LEU A 241 -7.94 7.65 1.54
C LEU A 241 -7.06 6.77 0.62
N ALA A 242 -6.81 7.17 -0.63
CA ALA A 242 -5.95 6.41 -1.56
C ALA A 242 -4.55 6.13 -1.00
N TRP A 243 -3.97 7.11 -0.30
CA TRP A 243 -2.66 6.93 0.33
C TRP A 243 -2.71 5.97 1.51
N LEU A 244 -3.76 6.03 2.34
CA LEU A 244 -3.92 5.08 3.45
C LEU A 244 -3.98 3.64 2.93
N ARG A 245 -4.80 3.39 1.90
CA ARG A 245 -4.92 2.09 1.24
C ARG A 245 -3.58 1.62 0.65
N SER A 246 -2.83 2.53 0.04
CA SER A 246 -1.49 2.20 -0.48
C SER A 246 -0.52 1.81 0.64
N TRP A 247 -0.52 2.53 1.76
CA TRP A 247 0.32 2.20 2.91
C TRP A 247 0.00 0.83 3.51
N MET A 248 -1.27 0.42 3.55
CA MET A 248 -1.66 -0.91 4.03
C MET A 248 -0.95 -2.04 3.29
N PHE A 249 -0.65 -1.85 2.00
CA PHE A 249 0.08 -2.84 1.20
C PHE A 249 1.60 -2.73 1.40
N TRP A 250 2.15 -1.51 1.34
CA TRP A 250 3.59 -1.33 1.29
C TRP A 250 4.28 -1.42 2.65
N ILE A 251 3.61 -1.08 3.75
CA ILE A 251 4.28 -0.98 5.06
C ILE A 251 4.89 -2.32 5.51
N ASP A 252 4.17 -3.42 5.27
CA ASP A 252 4.59 -4.79 5.61
C ASP A 252 5.73 -5.31 4.72
N LEU A 253 5.97 -4.67 3.57
CA LEU A 253 6.98 -5.07 2.57
C LEU A 253 8.27 -4.26 2.66
N ARG A 254 8.34 -3.31 3.60
CA ARG A 254 9.55 -2.54 3.83
C ARG A 254 10.66 -3.39 4.46
N GLN A 255 11.90 -3.02 4.20
CA GLN A 255 13.09 -3.47 4.89
C GLN A 255 13.00 -2.92 6.31
N THR A 256 12.77 -3.83 7.25
CA THR A 256 12.70 -3.50 8.68
C THR A 256 14.04 -3.84 9.31
N ASP A 257 14.65 -2.92 10.04
CA ASP A 257 15.90 -3.13 10.79
C ASP A 257 15.67 -3.57 12.25
N ASP A 258 14.43 -3.97 12.59
CA ASP A 258 13.95 -4.31 13.95
C ASP A 258 14.22 -3.21 15.00
N SER A 259 14.47 -1.97 14.55
CA SER A 259 14.74 -0.85 15.42
C SER A 259 13.49 -0.41 16.19
N LYS A 260 13.70 0.22 17.35
CA LYS A 260 12.60 0.84 18.11
C LYS A 260 11.83 1.85 17.27
N GLN A 261 12.51 2.58 16.39
CA GLN A 261 11.92 3.57 15.50
C GLN A 261 10.96 2.92 14.50
N GLU A 262 11.35 1.80 13.91
CA GLU A 262 10.51 1.05 12.98
C GLU A 262 9.27 0.48 13.69
N HIS A 263 9.44 -0.05 14.90
CA HIS A 263 8.30 -0.48 15.73
C HIS A 263 7.37 0.68 16.09
N MET A 264 7.93 1.84 16.45
CA MET A 264 7.13 3.04 16.73
C MET A 264 6.35 3.47 15.49
N LEU A 265 6.96 3.46 14.30
CA LEU A 265 6.27 3.83 13.06
C LEU A 265 5.09 2.89 12.80
N ASN A 266 5.32 1.57 12.92
CA ASN A 266 4.28 0.57 12.74
C ASN A 266 3.14 0.77 13.75
N VAL A 267 3.45 0.99 15.04
CA VAL A 267 2.41 1.29 16.06
C VAL A 267 1.55 2.49 15.64
N HIS A 268 2.16 3.60 15.24
CA HIS A 268 1.41 4.81 14.89
C HIS A 268 0.59 4.62 13.61
N PHE A 269 1.14 3.94 12.59
CA PHE A 269 0.40 3.63 11.38
C PHE A 269 -0.82 2.74 11.66
N TYR A 270 -0.64 1.62 12.38
CA TYR A 270 -1.75 0.72 12.67
C TYR A 270 -2.75 1.32 13.67
N ALA A 271 -2.32 2.25 14.53
CA ALA A 271 -3.25 3.04 15.35
C ALA A 271 -4.10 3.98 14.48
N LEU A 272 -3.49 4.66 13.51
CA LEU A 272 -4.18 5.52 12.55
C LEU A 272 -5.20 4.71 11.74
N LEU A 273 -4.78 3.56 11.20
CA LEU A 273 -5.65 2.65 10.46
C LEU A 273 -6.80 2.12 11.33
N LEU A 274 -6.53 1.71 12.57
CA LEU A 274 -7.53 1.25 13.52
C LEU A 274 -8.60 2.32 13.82
N ALA A 275 -8.20 3.59 13.85
CA ALA A 275 -9.11 4.70 14.11
C ALA A 275 -10.17 4.89 13.01
N VAL A 276 -9.89 4.45 11.78
CA VAL A 276 -10.75 4.64 10.60
C VAL A 276 -11.25 3.35 9.98
N VAL A 277 -11.10 2.21 10.68
CA VAL A 277 -11.68 0.92 10.28
C VAL A 277 -13.14 1.01 9.88
N PRO A 278 -14.03 1.77 10.56
CA PRO A 278 -15.44 1.85 10.16
C PRO A 278 -15.67 2.33 8.73
N LEU A 279 -14.73 3.06 8.13
CA LEU A 279 -14.84 3.52 6.72
C LEU A 279 -14.57 2.43 5.69
N PHE A 280 -14.02 1.29 6.11
CA PHE A 280 -13.75 0.16 5.21
C PHE A 280 -15.00 -0.71 5.01
N PRO A 281 -15.10 -1.48 3.92
CA PRO A 281 -16.21 -2.40 3.71
C PRO A 281 -16.46 -3.30 4.92
N ALA A 282 -17.73 -3.40 5.35
CA ALA A 282 -18.15 -4.10 6.57
C ALA A 282 -17.51 -5.50 6.73
N ARG A 283 -17.40 -6.24 5.62
CA ARG A 283 -16.80 -7.58 5.57
C ARG A 283 -15.33 -7.67 6.01
N TYR A 284 -14.59 -6.56 6.09
CA TYR A 284 -13.20 -6.53 6.54
C TYR A 284 -12.99 -5.84 7.88
N GLN A 285 -13.99 -5.16 8.42
CA GLN A 285 -13.77 -4.25 9.54
C GLN A 285 -13.25 -4.99 10.78
N GLU A 286 -13.84 -6.13 11.12
CA GLU A 286 -13.42 -6.92 12.28
C GLU A 286 -12.01 -7.49 12.10
N SER A 287 -11.73 -8.12 10.95
CA SER A 287 -10.43 -8.73 10.66
C SER A 287 -9.31 -7.68 10.57
N LEU A 288 -9.60 -6.52 10.00
CA LEU A 288 -8.70 -5.38 9.94
C LEU A 288 -8.44 -4.81 11.34
N ALA A 289 -9.48 -4.61 12.15
CA ALA A 289 -9.34 -4.13 13.52
C ALA A 289 -8.47 -5.09 14.36
N GLU A 290 -8.71 -6.39 14.24
CA GLU A 290 -7.95 -7.41 14.96
C GLU A 290 -6.48 -7.47 14.50
N ALA A 291 -6.23 -7.37 13.19
CA ALA A 291 -4.88 -7.28 12.66
C ALA A 291 -4.13 -6.04 13.20
N CYS A 292 -4.78 -4.87 13.22
CA CYS A 292 -4.20 -3.65 13.76
C CYS A 292 -3.86 -3.80 15.25
N LYS A 293 -4.80 -4.31 16.07
CA LYS A 293 -4.59 -4.53 17.51
C LYS A 293 -3.40 -5.45 17.78
N ARG A 294 -3.32 -6.58 17.07
CA ARG A 294 -2.21 -7.53 17.20
C ARG A 294 -0.87 -6.89 16.87
N ILE A 295 -0.76 -6.15 15.77
CA ILE A 295 0.50 -5.52 15.37
C ILE A 295 0.91 -4.44 16.38
N ILE A 296 -0.05 -3.62 16.84
CA ILE A 296 0.19 -2.63 17.90
C ILE A 296 0.73 -3.31 19.16
N GLN A 297 0.16 -4.46 19.57
CA GLN A 297 0.61 -5.20 20.74
C GLN A 297 2.04 -5.73 20.59
N VAL A 298 2.35 -6.37 19.45
CA VAL A 298 3.69 -6.89 19.17
C VAL A 298 4.73 -5.77 19.18
N ALA A 299 4.44 -4.67 18.48
CA ALA A 299 5.38 -3.56 18.38
C ALA A 299 5.56 -2.82 19.73
N LYS A 300 4.51 -2.69 20.56
CA LYS A 300 4.63 -2.16 21.93
C LYS A 300 5.56 -2.99 22.81
N LEU A 301 5.50 -4.32 22.70
CA LEU A 301 6.39 -5.21 23.45
C LEU A 301 7.85 -5.05 22.99
N ALA A 302 8.07 -4.97 21.68
CA ALA A 302 9.41 -4.72 21.12
C ALA A 302 10.00 -3.37 21.57
N ILE A 303 9.18 -2.30 21.60
CA ILE A 303 9.61 -0.97 22.09
C ILE A 303 10.01 -1.02 23.57
N SER A 304 9.23 -1.76 24.36
CA SER A 304 9.42 -1.89 25.82
C SER A 304 10.54 -2.85 26.21
N GLY A 305 11.18 -3.52 25.24
CA GLY A 305 12.24 -4.51 25.49
C GLY A 305 11.73 -5.88 25.96
N GLY A 306 10.43 -6.16 25.82
CA GLY A 306 9.84 -7.46 26.13
C GLY A 306 9.96 -8.43 24.95
N SER A 307 10.52 -9.62 25.17
CA SER A 307 10.58 -10.68 24.16
C SER A 307 9.26 -11.47 24.12
N LEU A 308 8.56 -11.43 22.99
CA LEU A 308 7.53 -12.44 22.66
C LEU A 308 8.23 -13.62 21.99
N LEU A 309 8.38 -14.72 22.73
CA LEU A 309 8.44 -16.02 22.08
C LEU A 309 7.08 -16.22 21.40
N LEU A 310 7.05 -16.09 20.08
CA LEU A 310 5.95 -16.63 19.29
C LEU A 310 6.04 -18.15 19.44
N ASP A 311 5.25 -18.70 20.36
CA ASP A 311 5.08 -20.13 20.51
C ASP A 311 4.63 -20.69 19.15
N ARG A 312 5.55 -21.42 18.52
CA ARG A 312 5.19 -22.44 17.56
C ARG A 312 4.36 -23.47 18.33
N GLU A 313 3.23 -23.80 17.74
CA GLU A 313 2.26 -24.83 18.14
C GLU A 313 1.13 -24.37 19.05
N GLY A 314 -0.09 -24.57 18.54
CA GLY A 314 -1.31 -24.18 19.20
C GLY A 314 -1.51 -24.93 20.51
N SER A 315 -1.75 -24.19 21.57
CA SER A 315 -2.69 -24.52 22.64
C SER A 315 -2.87 -23.30 23.52
N HIS A 316 -4.10 -23.09 23.96
CA HIS A 316 -4.52 -22.01 24.84
C HIS A 316 -3.74 -22.04 26.17
N GLU A 317 -2.79 -21.14 26.39
CA GLU A 317 -2.50 -20.53 27.70
C GLU A 317 -1.45 -19.42 27.60
N ILE A 318 -1.82 -18.19 27.99
CA ILE A 318 -0.89 -17.07 28.09
C ILE A 318 -0.23 -17.13 29.46
N ARG A 319 1.04 -17.54 29.52
CA ARG A 319 1.86 -17.45 30.75
C ARG A 319 2.92 -16.37 30.59
N ILE A 320 2.69 -15.21 31.20
CA ILE A 320 3.66 -14.12 31.30
C ILE A 320 4.75 -14.54 32.30
N LYS A 321 6.00 -14.66 31.83
CA LYS A 321 7.17 -14.72 32.70
C LYS A 321 7.78 -13.32 32.80
N ASN A 322 7.71 -12.73 33.98
CA ASN A 322 8.48 -11.52 34.31
C ASN A 322 9.89 -11.97 34.69
N SER A 323 10.92 -11.47 34.00
CA SER A 323 12.30 -11.56 34.47
C SER A 323 12.57 -10.42 35.46
N THR A 324 12.87 -10.80 36.70
CA THR A 324 13.54 -9.98 37.72
C THR A 324 14.90 -9.49 37.28
#